data_AF-A0A529HJY0-F1
#
_entry.id   AF-A0A529HJY0-F1
#
_cell.length_a   1.000
_cell.length_b   1.000
_cell.length_c   1.000
_cell.angle_alpha   90.00
_cell.angle_beta   90.00
_cell.angle_gamma   90.00
#
_symmetry.space_group_name_H-M   'P 1'
#
loop_
_entity.id
_entity.type
_entity.pdbx_description
1 polymer ?
#
loop_
_entity_poly.entity_id
_entity_poly.type
_entity_poly.pdbx_seq_one_letter_code
_entity_poly.pdbx_strand_id
1 'polypeptide(L)' 'GGGPVGIETIAAGLSEPRDAIEDIIEPYLIQQGFIQRTPRGRVLTANAWRHLGLDAPKDLAQQQISLFQEE' A
#
# COMPACT_ATOMS: atom_id res chain seq x y z
N GLY A 1 -6.26 -7.18 -8.14
CA GLY A 1 -6.04 -7.09 -6.67
C GLY A 1 -4.81 -6.25 -6.44
N GLY A 2 -4.90 -5.20 -5.63
CA GLY A 2 -3.84 -4.19 -5.46
C GLY A 2 -4.26 -2.76 -5.76
N GLY A 3 -5.54 -2.55 -6.07
CA GLY A 3 -6.11 -1.23 -6.26
C GLY A 3 -6.24 -0.46 -4.95
N PRO A 4 -6.44 0.87 -5.04
CA PRO A 4 -6.54 1.74 -3.88
C PRO A 4 -7.80 1.39 -3.08
N VAL A 5 -7.62 1.09 -1.80
CA VAL A 5 -8.73 0.77 -0.89
C VAL A 5 -8.88 1.87 0.16
N GLY A 6 -10.12 2.22 0.50
CA GLY A 6 -10.41 3.22 1.53
C GLY A 6 -10.08 2.71 2.92
N ILE A 7 -9.73 3.60 3.84
CA ILE A 7 -9.45 3.24 5.24
C ILE A 7 -10.65 2.60 5.92
N GLU A 8 -11.85 3.10 5.64
CA GLU A 8 -13.11 2.58 6.17
C GLU A 8 -13.28 1.10 5.83
N THR A 9 -12.90 0.69 4.61
CA THR A 9 -12.97 -0.71 4.17
C THR A 9 -11.92 -1.58 4.87
N ILE A 10 -10.70 -1.06 5.07
CA ILE A 10 -9.64 -1.77 5.80
C ILE A 10 -10.04 -1.94 7.27
N ALA A 11 -10.53 -0.88 7.90
CA ALA A 11 -11.02 -0.85 9.27
C ALA A 11 -12.14 -1.88 9.48
N ALA A 12 -13.14 -1.89 8.59
CA ALA A 12 -14.21 -2.88 8.62
C ALA A 12 -13.71 -4.31 8.44
N GLY A 13 -12.72 -4.54 7.57
CA GLY A 13 -12.13 -5.87 7.34
C GLY A 13 -11.28 -6.38 8.51
N LEU A 14 -10.61 -5.49 9.23
CA LEU A 14 -9.77 -5.81 10.39
C LEU A 14 -10.54 -5.78 11.72
N SER A 15 -11.78 -5.27 11.74
CA SER A 15 -12.54 -4.96 12.97
C SER A 15 -11.78 -4.06 13.94
N GLU A 16 -10.96 -3.16 13.39
CA GLU A 16 -10.14 -2.21 14.13
C GLU A 16 -10.64 -0.78 13.84
N PRO A 17 -10.54 0.15 14.80
CA PRO A 17 -10.92 1.53 14.57
C PRO A 17 -9.98 2.17 13.56
N ARG A 18 -10.53 3.00 12.66
CA ARG A 18 -9.74 3.66 11.60
C ARG A 18 -8.57 4.46 12.18
N ASP A 19 -8.79 5.10 13.33
CA ASP A 19 -7.81 5.98 13.96
C ASP A 19 -6.61 5.17 14.45
N ALA A 20 -6.81 3.94 14.94
CA ALA A 20 -5.70 3.06 15.29
C ALA A 20 -4.89 2.66 14.04
N ILE A 21 -5.55 2.43 12.91
CA ILE A 21 -4.85 2.11 11.67
C ILE A 21 -4.05 3.33 11.18
N GLU A 22 -4.65 4.52 11.17
CA GLU A 22 -4.00 5.75 10.65
C GLU A 22 -2.89 6.28 11.55
N ASP A 23 -3.07 6.20 12.87
CA ASP A 23 -2.17 6.84 13.85
C ASP A 23 -1.11 5.89 14.39
N ILE A 24 -1.35 4.57 14.33
CA ILE A 24 -0.45 3.56 14.92
C ILE A 24 0.14 2.66 13.84
N ILE A 25 -0.69 2.08 12.97
CA ILE A 25 -0.25 1.04 12.03
C ILE A 25 0.41 1.64 10.78
N GLU A 26 -0.23 2.62 10.15
CA GLU A 26 0.24 3.24 8.92
C GLU A 26 1.62 3.89 9.03
N PRO A 27 1.99 4.62 10.11
CA PRO A 27 3.32 5.21 10.22
C PRO A 27 4.43 4.17 10.08
N TYR A 28 4.25 3.01 10.71
CA TYR A 28 5.19 1.91 10.62
C TYR A 28 5.23 1.31 9.21
N LEU A 29 4.07 1.00 8.62
CA LEU A 29 4.00 0.39 7.29
C LEU A 29 4.50 1.31 6.18
N ILE A 30 4.30 2.63 6.31
CA ILE A 30 4.84 3.63 5.39
C ILE A 30 6.36 3.72 5.55
N GLN A 31 6.88 3.71 6.78
CA GLN A 31 8.33 3.73 7.03
C GLN A 31 9.04 2.50 6.48
N GLN A 32 8.42 1.31 6.60
CA GLN A 32 8.94 0.08 5.99
C GLN A 32 8.75 0.04 4.45
N GLY A 33 8.07 1.05 3.89
CA GLY A 33 7.79 1.16 2.47
C GLY A 33 6.84 0.08 1.97
N PHE A 34 5.88 -0.37 2.79
CA PHE A 34 4.87 -1.39 2.46
C PHE A 34 3.55 -0.79 1.97
N ILE A 35 3.14 0.35 2.52
CA ILE A 35 1.91 1.04 2.12
C ILE A 35 2.24 2.44 1.62
N GLN A 36 1.51 2.89 0.60
CA GLN A 36 1.51 4.26 0.12
C GLN A 36 0.12 4.88 0.23
N ARG A 37 0.03 6.11 0.77
CA ARG A 37 -1.20 6.92 0.78
C ARG A 37 -1.40 7.56 -0.59
N THR A 38 -2.59 7.42 -1.16
CA THR A 38 -3.00 8.11 -2.40
C THR A 38 -4.36 8.78 -2.21
N PRO A 39 -4.73 9.79 -3.03
CA PRO A 39 -6.06 10.40 -2.97
C PRO A 39 -7.22 9.40 -3.19
N ARG A 40 -6.94 8.27 -3.85
CA ARG A 40 -7.92 7.22 -4.12
C ARG A 40 -8.01 6.17 -3.02
N GLY A 41 -7.07 6.14 -2.07
CA GLY A 41 -6.97 5.13 -1.02
C GLY A 41 -5.54 4.67 -0.74
N ARG A 42 -5.40 3.55 -0.01
CA ARG A 42 -4.12 2.94 0.34
C ARG A 42 -3.76 1.90 -0.71
N VAL A 43 -2.49 1.91 -1.12
CA VAL A 43 -1.95 0.98 -2.12
C VAL A 43 -0.76 0.24 -1.53
N LEU A 44 -0.66 -1.06 -1.81
CA LEU A 44 0.51 -1.86 -1.46
C LEU A 44 1.65 -1.58 -2.44
N THR A 45 2.84 -1.32 -1.92
CA THR A 45 4.05 -1.15 -2.73
C THR A 45 4.57 -2.49 -3.23
N ALA A 46 5.47 -2.48 -4.23
CA ALA A 46 6.15 -3.69 -4.68
C ALA A 46 6.94 -4.41 -3.56
N ASN A 47 7.36 -3.69 -2.51
CA ASN A 47 8.00 -4.30 -1.35
C ASN A 47 7.01 -5.12 -0.52
N ALA A 48 5.78 -4.60 -0.32
CA ALA A 48 4.74 -5.34 0.38
C ALA A 48 4.31 -6.60 -0.39
N TRP A 49 4.15 -6.50 -1.71
CA TRP A 49 3.86 -7.67 -2.56
C TRP A 49 4.92 -8.77 -2.39
N ARG A 50 6.20 -8.41 -2.47
CA ARG A 50 7.31 -9.36 -2.24
C ARG A 50 7.32 -9.91 -0.81
N HIS A 51 7.07 -9.08 0.20
CA HIS A 51 7.04 -9.52 1.60
C HIS A 51 5.90 -10.51 1.86
N LEU A 52 4.75 -10.33 1.20
CA LEU A 52 3.62 -11.24 1.27
C LEU A 52 3.79 -12.51 0.41
N GLY A 53 4.88 -12.62 -0.36
CA GLY A 53 5.10 -13.74 -1.28
C GLY A 53 4.12 -13.75 -2.47
N LEU A 54 3.54 -12.59 -2.80
CA LEU A 54 2.55 -12.43 -3.86
C LEU A 54 3.18 -11.77 -5.10
N ASP A 55 2.73 -12.19 -6.28
CA ASP A 55 3.13 -11.53 -7.53
C ASP A 55 2.49 -10.13 -7.59
N ALA A 56 3.33 -9.11 -7.66
CA ALA A 56 2.88 -7.73 -7.82
C ALA A 56 2.12 -7.59 -9.16
N PRO A 57 1.03 -6.80 -9.20
CA PRO A 57 0.35 -6.48 -10.46
C PRO A 57 1.34 -5.88 -11.48
N LYS A 58 1.22 -6.28 -12.75
CA LYS A 58 2.13 -5.83 -13.83
C LYS A 58 2.22 -4.30 -13.94
N ASP A 59 1.13 -3.59 -13.67
CA ASP A 59 1.06 -2.11 -13.62
C ASP A 59 1.95 -1.49 -12.53
N LEU A 60 2.01 -2.10 -11.33
CA LEU A 60 2.82 -1.60 -10.21
C LEU A 60 4.32 -1.74 -10.49
N ALA A 61 4.71 -2.85 -11.14
CA ALA A 61 6.10 -3.06 -11.56
C ALA A 61 6.54 -2.04 -12.63
N GLN A 62 5.66 -1.71 -13.58
CA GLN A 62 5.96 -0.74 -14.64
C GLN A 62 6.07 0.70 -14.13
N GLN A 63 5.20 1.13 -13.21
CA GLN A 63 5.27 2.49 -12.65
C GLN A 63 6.56 2.74 -11.86
N GLN A 64 7.06 1.73 -11.14
CA GLN A 64 8.31 1.87 -10.39
C GLN A 64 9.54 1.86 -11.30
N ILE A 65 9.52 1.08 -12.40
CA ILE A 65 10.62 1.04 -13.38
C ILE A 65 10.71 2.36 -14.17
N SER A 66 9.58 2.96 -14.55
CA SER A 66 9.56 4.21 -15.32
C SER A 66 10.16 5.39 -14.53
N LEU A 67 10.06 5.40 -13.20
CA LEU A 67 10.54 6.50 -12.37
C LEU A 67 12.08 6.55 -12.23
N PHE A 68 12.77 5.45 -12.55
CA PHE A 68 14.25 5.38 -12.52
C PHE A 68 14.86 5.40 -13.94
N GLN A 69 14.05 5.61 -14.98
CA GLN A 69 14.51 5.68 -16.38
C GLN A 69 14.53 7.11 -16.94
N GLU A 70 14.15 8.11 -16.15
CA GLU A 70 14.36 9.53 -16.46
C GLU A 70 15.63 10.03 -15.74
N GLU A 71 16.80 9.56 -16.20
CA GLU A 71 18.09 10.26 -16.05
C GLU A 71 18.54 10.80 -17.42
#